data_AF-A0A370FKR4-F1
#
_entry.id   AF-A0A370FKR4-F1
#
_cell.length_a   1.000
_cell.length_b   1.000
_cell.length_c   1.000
_cell.angle_alpha   90.00
_cell.angle_beta   90.00
_cell.angle_gamma   90.00
#
_symmetry.space_group_name_H-M   'P 1'
#
loop_
_entity.id
_entity.type
_entity.pdbx_description
1 polymer ?
#
loop_
_entity_poly.entity_id
_entity_poly.type
_entity_poly.pdbx_seq_one_letter_code
_entity_poly.pdbx_strand_id
1 'polypeptide(L)'
;LGSNVVHDVLSGVTQQVDYVTDGVANITDSALGGDLLGGVLSSDGLLGGLTGGDLLGGDLLGGVLGQDGLLGGLTGGDLLGGIAGDTGIVGGLLDTVAGDGGLLGGVTGGELLGGDLLGNVLGDDGLLGGVLGAADGASGAGDLLNAVLGDNGVLGGALGSVTGSDGAAGGLLDGVSGSSGVVGGLLDTVAGDHGVVSGVLDTVAGSNGLLGNVLGGSGGSGGLVGGLLGGLGSVTEPVSSGTGGSTTSPASPVGGLLHNLLG
;
A
#
# COMPACT_ATOMS: atom_id res chain seq x y z
N LEU A 1 119.81 21.31 67.44
CA LEU A 1 118.89 20.15 67.43
C LEU A 1 117.80 20.26 66.34
N GLY A 2 117.90 21.20 65.37
CA GLY A 2 116.72 21.68 64.64
C GLY A 2 116.44 21.13 63.24
N SER A 3 117.43 20.68 62.46
CA SER A 3 117.18 20.28 61.05
C SER A 3 117.06 18.77 60.87
N ASN A 4 117.92 17.99 61.50
CA ASN A 4 118.03 16.55 61.22
C ASN A 4 116.81 15.78 61.74
N VAL A 5 116.32 16.11 62.96
CA VAL A 5 115.11 15.49 63.54
C VAL A 5 113.86 15.82 62.73
N VAL A 6 113.74 17.07 62.26
CA VAL A 6 112.62 17.49 61.41
C VAL A 6 112.69 16.77 60.06
N HIS A 7 113.89 16.61 59.50
CA HIS A 7 114.09 15.89 58.24
C HIS A 7 113.76 14.41 58.35
N ASP A 8 114.17 13.75 59.43
CA ASP A 8 113.89 12.33 59.67
C ASP A 8 112.38 12.08 59.90
N VAL A 9 111.71 12.94 60.67
CA VAL A 9 110.25 12.86 60.88
C VAL A 9 109.49 13.11 59.57
N LEU A 10 109.90 14.11 58.79
CA LEU A 10 109.25 14.40 57.52
C LEU A 10 109.46 13.25 56.52
N SER A 11 110.67 12.68 56.47
CA SER A 11 110.99 11.50 55.66
C SER A 11 110.16 10.28 56.06
N GLY A 12 109.99 10.04 57.36
CA GLY A 12 109.13 8.96 57.87
C GLY A 12 107.66 9.15 57.55
N VAL A 13 107.14 10.38 57.68
CA VAL A 13 105.76 10.72 57.28
C VAL A 13 105.58 10.55 55.78
N THR A 14 106.55 10.99 54.97
CA THR A 14 106.51 10.78 53.52
C THR A 14 106.45 9.30 53.17
N GLN A 15 107.27 8.45 53.81
CA GLN A 15 107.21 6.99 53.60
C GLN A 15 105.86 6.39 54.01
N GLN A 16 105.28 6.86 55.11
CA GLN A 16 103.99 6.35 55.58
C GLN A 16 102.84 6.77 54.65
N VAL A 17 102.88 8.00 54.13
CA VAL A 17 101.95 8.48 53.10
C VAL A 17 102.09 7.65 51.85
N ASP A 18 103.31 7.31 51.42
CA ASP A 18 103.56 6.44 50.27
C ASP A 18 102.91 5.07 50.48
N TYR A 19 103.14 4.45 51.64
CA TYR A 19 102.56 3.15 51.98
C TYR A 19 101.03 3.15 52.03
N VAL A 20 100.43 4.20 52.59
CA VAL A 20 98.96 4.36 52.62
C VAL A 20 98.43 4.64 51.21
N THR A 21 99.13 5.45 50.43
CA THR A 21 98.75 5.75 49.04
C THR A 21 98.78 4.49 48.18
N ASP A 22 99.82 3.68 48.32
CA ASP A 22 99.95 2.38 47.67
C ASP A 22 98.85 1.41 48.14
N GLY A 23 98.57 1.36 49.44
CA GLY A 23 97.51 0.52 49.99
C GLY A 23 96.13 0.91 49.50
N VAL A 24 95.82 2.21 49.44
CA VAL A 24 94.56 2.72 48.90
C VAL A 24 94.48 2.50 47.39
N ALA A 25 95.58 2.71 46.66
CA ALA A 25 95.64 2.43 45.24
C ALA A 25 95.36 0.94 44.98
N ASN A 26 95.93 0.05 45.77
CA ASN A 26 95.72 -1.39 45.65
C ASN A 26 94.27 -1.79 46.00
N ILE A 27 93.68 -1.24 47.06
CA ILE A 27 92.26 -1.48 47.38
C ILE A 27 91.34 -0.93 46.29
N THR A 28 91.66 0.25 45.76
CA THR A 28 90.89 0.88 44.69
C THR A 28 90.99 0.06 43.42
N ASP A 29 92.17 -0.47 43.09
CA ASP A 29 92.40 -1.28 41.89
C ASP A 29 91.74 -2.68 42.01
N SER A 30 91.91 -3.36 43.14
CA SER A 30 91.26 -4.65 43.37
C SER A 30 89.74 -4.54 43.53
N ALA A 31 89.24 -3.56 44.28
CA ALA A 31 87.81 -3.44 44.53
C ALA A 31 87.07 -2.73 43.39
N LEU A 32 87.60 -1.61 42.88
CA LEU A 32 86.95 -0.77 41.87
C LEU A 32 87.54 -0.93 40.45
N GLY A 33 88.82 -1.30 40.34
CA GLY A 33 89.57 -1.32 39.09
C GLY A 33 89.34 -2.56 38.22
N GLY A 34 88.98 -3.71 38.80
CA GLY A 34 88.68 -4.87 37.94
C GLY A 34 88.27 -6.18 38.60
N ASP A 35 88.76 -6.49 39.80
CA ASP A 35 88.58 -7.88 40.29
C ASP A 35 87.18 -8.13 40.87
N LEU A 36 86.74 -7.32 41.84
CA LEU A 36 85.44 -7.55 42.52
C LEU A 36 84.27 -6.90 41.78
N LEU A 37 84.32 -5.57 41.60
CA LEU A 37 83.25 -4.89 40.86
C LEU A 37 83.28 -5.23 39.38
N GLY A 38 84.46 -5.49 38.79
CA GLY A 38 84.53 -6.01 37.43
C GLY A 38 83.96 -7.44 37.36
N GLY A 39 84.29 -8.32 38.30
CA GLY A 39 83.68 -9.66 38.35
C GLY A 39 82.15 -9.69 38.54
N VAL A 40 81.55 -8.63 39.08
CA VAL A 40 80.08 -8.54 39.28
C VAL A 40 79.39 -7.72 38.20
N LEU A 41 79.90 -6.54 37.85
CA LEU A 41 79.26 -5.54 36.99
C LEU A 41 79.80 -5.50 35.56
N SER A 42 80.93 -6.16 35.27
CA SER A 42 81.40 -6.30 33.89
C SER A 42 80.37 -7.07 33.06
N SER A 43 80.43 -6.90 31.74
CA SER A 43 79.64 -7.65 30.76
C SER A 43 79.83 -9.17 30.88
N ASP A 44 81.02 -9.59 31.31
CA ASP A 44 81.36 -11.01 31.53
C ASP A 44 81.25 -11.39 33.02
N GLY A 45 80.85 -10.42 33.86
CA GLY A 45 80.64 -10.61 35.28
C GLY A 45 79.28 -11.22 35.59
N LEU A 46 78.99 -11.42 36.87
CA LEU A 46 77.81 -12.13 37.34
C LEU A 46 76.48 -11.48 36.90
N LEU A 47 76.39 -10.15 36.93
CA LEU A 47 75.23 -9.40 36.40
C LEU A 47 75.26 -9.28 34.88
N GLY A 48 76.44 -9.22 34.28
CA GLY A 48 76.65 -9.26 32.84
C GLY A 48 76.10 -10.56 32.23
N GLY A 49 76.44 -11.72 32.78
CA GLY A 49 75.86 -13.00 32.35
C GLY A 49 74.37 -13.14 32.67
N LEU A 50 73.92 -12.60 33.82
CA LEU A 50 72.50 -12.65 34.20
C LEU A 50 71.62 -11.83 33.26
N THR A 51 72.03 -10.60 32.92
CA THR A 51 71.19 -9.62 32.21
C THR A 51 71.59 -9.42 30.74
N GLY A 52 72.82 -9.72 30.38
CA GLY A 52 73.45 -9.29 29.13
C GLY A 52 73.37 -10.30 27.99
N GLY A 53 73.09 -11.57 28.24
CA GLY A 53 72.94 -12.49 27.12
C GLY A 53 72.72 -13.96 27.45
N ASP A 54 73.28 -14.50 28.53
CA ASP A 54 73.29 -15.95 28.65
C ASP A 54 72.05 -16.47 29.41
N LEU A 55 71.70 -15.85 30.54
CA LEU A 55 70.61 -16.39 31.38
C LEU A 55 69.27 -15.69 31.16
N LEU A 56 69.04 -14.53 31.78
CA LEU A 56 67.78 -13.81 31.62
C LEU A 56 67.76 -13.03 30.31
N GLY A 57 68.89 -12.44 29.90
CA GLY A 57 68.93 -11.62 28.67
C GLY A 57 68.76 -12.41 27.37
N GLY A 58 69.14 -13.68 27.33
CA GLY A 58 69.04 -14.52 26.13
C GLY A 58 68.36 -15.85 26.38
N ASP A 59 68.97 -16.86 27.00
CA ASP A 59 68.43 -18.23 26.90
C ASP A 59 67.04 -18.41 27.53
N LEU A 60 66.78 -17.87 28.73
CA LEU A 60 65.47 -18.00 29.38
C LEU A 60 64.43 -17.04 28.81
N LEU A 61 64.69 -15.73 28.78
CA LEU A 61 63.68 -14.79 28.26
C LEU A 61 63.58 -14.85 26.75
N GLY A 62 64.66 -15.12 26.01
CA GLY A 62 64.62 -15.40 24.59
C GLY A 62 63.94 -16.75 24.28
N GLY A 63 64.20 -17.79 25.08
CA GLY A 63 63.50 -19.07 24.96
C GLY A 63 62.01 -19.03 25.31
N VAL A 64 61.56 -18.06 26.12
CA VAL A 64 60.15 -17.90 26.50
C VAL A 64 59.45 -16.81 25.68
N LEU A 65 60.02 -15.60 25.61
CA LEU A 65 59.43 -14.40 24.98
C LEU A 65 59.96 -14.11 23.57
N GLY A 66 61.09 -14.70 23.18
CA GLY A 66 61.65 -14.52 21.84
C GLY A 66 60.71 -15.05 20.75
N GLN A 67 60.95 -14.65 19.50
CA GLN A 67 60.09 -15.03 18.37
C GLN A 67 60.04 -16.56 18.16
N ASP A 68 61.17 -17.23 18.42
CA ASP A 68 61.29 -18.69 18.35
C ASP A 68 61.07 -19.36 19.73
N GLY A 69 60.75 -18.56 20.75
CA GLY A 69 60.47 -19.02 22.10
C GLY A 69 59.05 -19.53 22.27
N LEU A 70 58.72 -20.01 23.48
CA LEU A 70 57.41 -20.62 23.77
C LEU A 70 56.22 -19.69 23.46
N LEU A 71 56.29 -18.42 23.86
CA LEU A 71 55.25 -17.43 23.59
C LEU A 71 55.32 -16.92 22.16
N GLY A 72 56.50 -16.88 21.56
CA GLY A 72 56.71 -16.60 20.14
C GLY A 72 56.00 -17.64 19.26
N GLY A 73 56.20 -18.93 19.50
CA GLY A 73 55.46 -19.99 18.80
C GLY A 73 53.97 -20.02 19.13
N LEU A 74 53.60 -19.74 20.39
CA LEU A 74 52.19 -19.68 20.79
C LEU A 74 51.45 -18.54 20.08
N THR A 75 52.01 -17.34 20.02
CA THR A 75 51.32 -16.11 19.57
C THR A 75 51.72 -15.66 18.16
N GLY A 76 52.91 -16.02 17.69
CA GLY A 76 53.54 -15.50 16.48
C GLY A 76 53.18 -16.20 15.18
N GLY A 77 52.40 -17.28 15.23
CA GLY A 77 51.85 -17.88 14.01
C GLY A 77 51.55 -19.36 14.09
N ASP A 78 52.26 -20.12 14.93
CA ASP A 78 52.19 -21.58 14.85
C ASP A 78 50.91 -22.12 15.49
N LEU A 79 50.69 -21.87 16.79
CA LEU A 79 49.57 -22.48 17.49
C LEU A 79 48.32 -21.58 17.53
N LEU A 80 48.39 -20.40 18.15
CA LEU A 80 47.22 -19.49 18.17
C LEU A 80 46.97 -18.86 16.79
N GLY A 81 48.01 -18.65 15.99
CA GLY A 81 47.85 -18.26 14.58
C GLY A 81 47.14 -19.35 13.78
N GLY A 82 47.57 -20.61 13.92
CA GLY A 82 46.94 -21.76 13.27
C GLY A 82 45.53 -22.09 13.77
N ILE A 83 45.15 -21.71 15.00
CA ILE A 83 43.80 -21.92 15.53
C ILE A 83 42.91 -20.70 15.27
N ALA A 84 43.30 -19.52 15.75
CA ALA A 84 42.46 -18.32 15.82
C ALA A 84 42.76 -17.28 14.74
N GLY A 85 43.85 -17.43 13.97
CA GLY A 85 44.12 -16.56 12.83
C GLY A 85 43.09 -16.74 11.72
N ASP A 86 43.07 -15.77 10.80
CA ASP A 86 42.10 -15.71 9.70
C ASP A 86 42.14 -16.96 8.79
N THR A 87 43.33 -17.54 8.60
CA THR A 87 43.54 -18.79 7.86
C THR A 87 43.61 -20.02 8.77
N GLY A 88 43.44 -19.83 10.08
CA GLY A 88 43.45 -20.89 11.08
C GLY A 88 42.15 -21.68 11.09
N ILE A 89 42.06 -22.67 11.98
CA ILE A 89 40.88 -23.54 12.08
C ILE A 89 39.60 -22.73 12.35
N VAL A 90 39.64 -21.80 13.31
CA VAL A 90 38.49 -20.95 13.67
C VAL A 90 38.19 -19.97 12.55
N GLY A 91 39.19 -19.31 11.98
CA GLY A 91 39.02 -18.39 10.85
C GLY A 91 38.36 -19.09 9.65
N GLY A 92 38.89 -20.24 9.23
CA GLY A 92 38.34 -21.03 8.14
C GLY A 92 36.94 -21.60 8.43
N LEU A 93 36.64 -22.01 9.67
CA LEU A 93 35.29 -22.44 10.05
C LEU A 93 34.30 -21.28 10.02
N LEU A 94 34.69 -20.12 10.55
CA LEU A 94 33.87 -18.91 10.51
C LEU A 94 33.65 -18.44 9.07
N ASP A 95 34.64 -18.56 8.19
CA ASP A 95 34.49 -18.27 6.77
C ASP A 95 33.54 -19.27 6.09
N THR A 96 33.70 -20.57 6.37
CA THR A 96 32.81 -21.62 5.83
C THR A 96 31.36 -21.49 6.32
N VAL A 97 31.14 -20.98 7.54
CA VAL A 97 29.78 -20.85 8.10
C VAL A 97 29.20 -19.48 7.82
N ALA A 98 29.91 -18.41 8.14
CA ALA A 98 29.42 -17.03 8.17
C ALA A 98 30.10 -16.11 7.16
N GLY A 99 31.13 -16.58 6.45
CA GLY A 99 31.69 -15.84 5.33
C GLY A 99 30.70 -15.70 4.18
N ASP A 100 31.00 -14.81 3.25
CA ASP A 100 30.09 -14.45 2.15
C ASP A 100 29.74 -15.65 1.26
N GLY A 101 30.68 -16.59 1.08
CA GLY A 101 30.45 -17.87 0.38
C GLY A 101 30.14 -19.05 1.31
N GLY A 102 29.98 -18.79 2.61
CA GLY A 102 29.71 -19.80 3.62
C GLY A 102 28.23 -20.23 3.67
N LEU A 103 27.92 -21.22 4.50
CA LEU A 103 26.56 -21.76 4.63
C LEU A 103 25.50 -20.69 4.94
N LEU A 104 25.77 -19.81 5.90
CA LEU A 104 24.88 -18.70 6.26
C LEU A 104 24.92 -17.58 5.23
N GLY A 105 26.07 -17.38 4.58
CA GLY A 105 26.22 -16.46 3.44
C GLY A 105 25.29 -16.85 2.30
N GLY A 106 25.30 -18.11 1.85
CA GLY A 106 24.38 -18.58 0.80
C GLY A 106 22.91 -18.62 1.24
N VAL A 107 22.66 -18.94 2.52
CA VAL A 107 21.31 -18.94 3.08
C VAL A 107 20.70 -17.54 3.14
N THR A 108 21.43 -16.56 3.68
CA THR A 108 20.91 -15.19 3.93
C THR A 108 21.22 -14.19 2.82
N GLY A 109 22.31 -14.41 2.09
CA GLY A 109 22.87 -13.49 1.10
C GLY A 109 22.28 -13.59 -0.31
N GLY A 110 21.43 -14.58 -0.59
CA GLY A 110 20.60 -14.56 -1.80
C GLY A 110 20.43 -15.88 -2.55
N GLU A 111 21.33 -16.85 -2.36
CA GLU A 111 21.38 -18.02 -3.23
C GLU A 111 20.36 -19.10 -2.85
N LEU A 112 20.00 -19.21 -1.57
CA LEU A 112 19.02 -20.20 -1.11
C LEU A 112 17.76 -19.55 -0.55
N LEU A 113 17.79 -19.04 0.69
CA LEU A 113 16.58 -18.50 1.31
C LEU A 113 16.37 -17.02 1.00
N GLY A 114 17.44 -16.22 0.86
CA GLY A 114 17.31 -14.77 0.71
C GLY A 114 16.78 -14.29 -0.65
N GLY A 115 17.12 -14.96 -1.75
CA GLY A 115 16.85 -14.47 -3.12
C GLY A 115 16.08 -15.48 -3.96
N ASP A 116 16.59 -16.70 -4.11
CA ASP A 116 16.00 -17.62 -5.09
C ASP A 116 14.72 -18.29 -4.60
N LEU A 117 14.69 -18.99 -3.45
CA LEU A 117 13.45 -19.68 -3.05
C LEU A 117 12.36 -18.73 -2.58
N LEU A 118 12.68 -17.75 -1.72
CA LEU A 118 11.68 -16.81 -1.25
C LEU A 118 11.29 -15.82 -2.35
N GLY A 119 12.19 -15.43 -3.24
CA GLY A 119 11.83 -14.65 -4.43
C GLY A 119 10.91 -15.43 -5.37
N ASN A 120 11.21 -16.70 -5.64
CA ASN A 120 10.36 -17.54 -6.50
C ASN A 120 8.98 -17.84 -5.90
N VAL A 121 8.81 -17.77 -4.57
CA VAL A 121 7.50 -18.01 -3.92
C VAL A 121 6.78 -16.72 -3.57
N LEU A 122 7.43 -15.80 -2.87
CA LEU A 122 6.83 -14.57 -2.30
C LEU A 122 7.13 -13.31 -3.10
N GLY A 123 8.11 -13.33 -4.02
CA GLY A 123 8.40 -12.19 -4.88
C GLY A 123 7.22 -11.86 -5.80
N ASP A 124 7.23 -10.64 -6.33
CA ASP A 124 6.17 -10.13 -7.20
C ASP A 124 5.99 -10.98 -8.48
N ASP A 125 7.10 -11.52 -9.01
CA ASP A 125 7.11 -12.49 -10.12
C ASP A 125 7.07 -13.95 -9.66
N GLY A 126 7.04 -14.19 -8.34
CA GLY A 126 7.00 -15.52 -7.74
C GLY A 126 5.63 -16.18 -7.84
N LEU A 127 5.50 -17.42 -7.37
CA LEU A 127 4.24 -18.18 -7.42
C LEU A 127 3.10 -17.43 -6.73
N LEU A 128 3.32 -16.91 -5.53
CA LEU A 128 2.31 -16.14 -4.80
C LEU A 128 2.18 -14.73 -5.37
N GLY A 129 3.24 -14.13 -5.91
CA GLY A 129 3.13 -12.88 -6.67
C GLY A 129 2.21 -13.02 -7.88
N GLY A 130 2.38 -14.05 -8.70
CA GLY A 130 1.49 -14.31 -9.84
C GLY A 130 0.07 -14.76 -9.46
N VAL A 131 -0.12 -15.38 -8.29
CA VAL A 131 -1.47 -15.81 -7.82
C VAL A 131 -2.19 -14.67 -7.08
N LEU A 132 -1.52 -13.91 -6.21
CA LEU A 132 -2.09 -12.85 -5.37
C LEU A 132 -1.84 -11.44 -5.89
N GLY A 133 -0.96 -11.23 -6.88
CA GLY A 133 -0.56 -9.94 -7.47
C GLY A 133 -1.65 -9.22 -8.26
N ALA A 134 -2.90 -9.36 -7.82
CA ALA A 134 -4.07 -8.67 -8.31
C ALA A 134 -4.09 -7.16 -7.93
N ALA A 135 -2.96 -6.54 -7.59
CA ALA A 135 -2.92 -5.12 -7.25
C ALA A 135 -3.00 -4.23 -8.51
N ASP A 136 -2.58 -4.72 -9.67
CA ASP A 136 -2.63 -4.01 -10.96
C ASP A 136 -3.47 -4.72 -12.05
N GLY A 137 -4.05 -5.88 -11.73
CA GLY A 137 -5.17 -6.46 -12.48
C GLY A 137 -4.83 -7.10 -13.82
N ALA A 138 -3.60 -7.58 -14.02
CA ALA A 138 -3.21 -8.20 -15.30
C ALA A 138 -2.93 -9.71 -15.25
N SER A 139 -2.77 -10.31 -14.07
CA SER A 139 -2.53 -11.77 -13.97
C SER A 139 -2.72 -12.27 -12.54
N GLY A 140 -3.69 -13.17 -12.31
CA GLY A 140 -3.80 -13.95 -11.07
C GLY A 140 -5.21 -14.25 -10.59
N ALA A 141 -5.41 -14.35 -9.27
CA ALA A 141 -6.71 -14.61 -8.66
C ALA A 141 -7.76 -13.53 -9.02
N GLY A 142 -7.34 -12.29 -9.25
CA GLY A 142 -8.21 -11.22 -9.72
C GLY A 142 -8.91 -11.56 -11.05
N ASP A 143 -8.18 -12.15 -12.00
CA ASP A 143 -8.74 -12.55 -13.30
C ASP A 143 -9.69 -13.73 -13.16
N LEU A 144 -9.38 -14.68 -12.28
CA LEU A 144 -10.27 -15.81 -11.98
C LEU A 144 -11.57 -15.32 -11.33
N LEU A 145 -11.47 -14.39 -10.38
CA LEU A 145 -12.65 -13.78 -9.78
C LEU A 145 -13.43 -12.95 -10.79
N ASN A 146 -12.78 -12.20 -11.67
CA ASN A 146 -13.46 -11.45 -12.72
C ASN A 146 -14.12 -12.38 -13.75
N ALA A 147 -13.47 -13.48 -14.12
CA ALA A 147 -14.02 -14.49 -15.04
C ALA A 147 -15.24 -15.22 -14.46
N VAL A 148 -15.36 -15.33 -13.13
CA VAL A 148 -16.51 -15.96 -12.49
C VAL A 148 -17.58 -14.93 -12.08
N LEU A 149 -17.20 -13.93 -11.31
CA LEU A 149 -18.09 -12.96 -10.64
C LEU A 149 -18.22 -11.63 -11.37
N GLY A 150 -17.30 -11.28 -12.26
CA GLY A 150 -17.37 -10.03 -13.02
C GLY A 150 -18.61 -9.97 -13.90
N ASP A 151 -18.96 -8.77 -14.37
CA ASP A 151 -20.21 -8.51 -15.12
C ASP A 151 -20.35 -9.39 -16.37
N ASN A 152 -19.22 -9.69 -17.02
CA ASN A 152 -19.13 -10.60 -18.17
C ASN A 152 -18.64 -12.01 -17.81
N GLY A 153 -18.42 -12.26 -16.51
CA GLY A 153 -18.03 -13.56 -15.99
C GLY A 153 -19.19 -14.55 -16.04
N VAL A 154 -18.90 -15.82 -15.75
CA VAL A 154 -19.89 -16.90 -15.83
C VAL A 154 -21.14 -16.59 -15.01
N LEU A 155 -20.95 -16.17 -13.75
CA LEU A 155 -22.06 -15.90 -12.83
C LEU A 155 -22.63 -14.50 -13.04
N GLY A 156 -21.80 -13.49 -13.31
CA GLY A 156 -22.29 -12.13 -13.59
C GLY A 156 -23.12 -12.07 -14.87
N GLY A 157 -22.68 -12.73 -15.95
CA GLY A 157 -23.43 -12.85 -17.20
C GLY A 157 -24.70 -13.69 -17.03
N ALA A 158 -24.63 -14.82 -16.32
CA ALA A 158 -25.81 -15.63 -16.06
C ALA A 158 -26.86 -14.87 -15.23
N LEU A 159 -26.42 -14.18 -14.17
CA LEU A 159 -27.31 -13.37 -13.34
C LEU A 159 -27.86 -12.18 -14.14
N GLY A 160 -27.03 -11.48 -14.91
CA GLY A 160 -27.44 -10.41 -15.81
C GLY A 160 -28.49 -10.84 -16.83
N SER A 161 -28.36 -12.06 -17.39
CA SER A 161 -29.34 -12.60 -18.34
C SER A 161 -30.72 -12.88 -17.72
N VAL A 162 -30.80 -13.05 -16.39
CA VAL A 162 -32.05 -13.29 -15.68
C VAL A 162 -32.58 -12.00 -15.06
N THR A 163 -31.76 -11.32 -14.27
CA THR A 163 -32.17 -10.18 -13.43
C THR A 163 -31.80 -8.81 -14.00
N GLY A 164 -31.03 -8.75 -15.09
CA GLY A 164 -30.75 -7.49 -15.76
C GLY A 164 -32.02 -6.85 -16.33
N SER A 165 -31.95 -5.55 -16.65
CA SER A 165 -33.05 -4.81 -17.28
C SER A 165 -33.52 -5.47 -18.59
N ASP A 166 -32.56 -5.99 -19.35
CA ASP A 166 -32.79 -6.68 -20.62
C ASP A 166 -32.83 -8.21 -20.43
N GLY A 167 -32.68 -8.67 -19.19
CA GLY A 167 -32.77 -10.07 -18.82
C GLY A 167 -34.20 -10.57 -18.82
N ALA A 168 -34.39 -11.88 -18.68
CA ALA A 168 -35.70 -12.51 -18.72
C ALA A 168 -36.71 -11.89 -17.73
N ALA A 169 -36.29 -11.63 -16.48
CA ALA A 169 -37.16 -10.99 -15.49
C ALA A 169 -37.41 -9.52 -15.81
N GLY A 170 -36.39 -8.77 -16.25
CA GLY A 170 -36.53 -7.37 -16.67
C GLY A 170 -37.49 -7.21 -17.84
N GLY A 171 -37.34 -8.04 -18.87
CA GLY A 171 -38.24 -8.05 -20.03
C GLY A 171 -39.67 -8.48 -19.70
N LEU A 172 -39.88 -9.43 -18.77
CA LEU A 172 -41.22 -9.77 -18.28
C LEU A 172 -41.86 -8.62 -17.49
N LEU A 173 -41.09 -7.96 -16.63
CA LEU A 173 -41.55 -6.80 -15.87
C LEU A 173 -41.91 -5.64 -16.80
N ASP A 174 -41.07 -5.34 -17.80
CA ASP A 174 -41.35 -4.30 -18.78
C ASP A 174 -42.55 -4.68 -19.68
N GLY A 175 -42.64 -5.94 -20.12
CA GLY A 175 -43.76 -6.44 -20.91
C GLY A 175 -45.11 -6.42 -20.18
N VAL A 176 -45.13 -6.54 -18.86
CA VAL A 176 -46.37 -6.44 -18.05
C VAL A 176 -46.63 -5.00 -17.60
N SER A 177 -45.65 -4.37 -16.96
CA SER A 177 -45.81 -3.12 -16.21
C SER A 177 -45.20 -1.89 -16.89
N GLY A 178 -44.41 -2.08 -17.95
CA GLY A 178 -43.91 -0.98 -18.77
C GLY A 178 -45.03 -0.19 -19.43
N SER A 179 -44.72 1.03 -19.88
CA SER A 179 -45.69 1.92 -20.52
C SER A 179 -46.33 1.32 -21.78
N SER A 180 -45.57 0.51 -22.49
CA SER A 180 -46.02 -0.26 -23.66
C SER A 180 -46.42 -1.71 -23.32
N GLY A 181 -46.34 -2.08 -22.04
CA GLY A 181 -46.70 -3.40 -21.56
C GLY A 181 -48.21 -3.60 -21.49
N VAL A 182 -48.63 -4.80 -21.08
CA VAL A 182 -50.06 -5.18 -21.01
C VAL A 182 -50.85 -4.22 -20.11
N VAL A 183 -50.33 -3.88 -18.93
CA VAL A 183 -50.98 -2.95 -18.00
C VAL A 183 -51.00 -1.54 -18.59
N GLY A 184 -49.89 -1.08 -19.17
CA GLY A 184 -49.81 0.23 -19.82
C GLY A 184 -50.81 0.38 -20.96
N GLY A 185 -50.89 -0.61 -21.87
CA GLY A 185 -51.84 -0.61 -22.98
C GLY A 185 -53.29 -0.73 -22.54
N LEU A 186 -53.60 -1.49 -21.48
CA LEU A 186 -54.96 -1.55 -20.92
C LEU A 186 -55.35 -0.22 -20.28
N LEU A 187 -54.44 0.40 -19.52
CA LEU A 187 -54.66 1.72 -18.94
C LEU A 187 -54.88 2.77 -20.03
N ASP A 188 -54.12 2.73 -21.12
CA ASP A 188 -54.32 3.64 -22.26
C ASP A 188 -55.66 3.38 -22.96
N THR A 189 -56.03 2.12 -23.18
CA THR A 189 -57.32 1.75 -23.79
C THR A 189 -58.52 2.19 -22.95
N VAL A 190 -58.42 2.14 -21.62
CA VAL A 190 -59.53 2.49 -20.73
C VAL A 190 -59.52 3.98 -20.39
N ALA A 191 -58.41 4.47 -19.86
CA ALA A 191 -58.25 5.76 -19.22
C ALA A 191 -57.31 6.71 -19.97
N GLY A 192 -56.70 6.28 -21.07
CA GLY A 192 -55.92 7.17 -21.94
C GLY A 192 -56.80 8.22 -22.61
N ASP A 193 -56.15 9.20 -23.22
CA ASP A 193 -56.81 10.38 -23.80
C ASP A 193 -57.81 10.02 -24.92
N HIS A 194 -57.65 8.84 -25.53
CA HIS A 194 -58.54 8.29 -26.56
C HIS A 194 -59.20 6.97 -26.11
N GLY A 195 -59.11 6.69 -24.81
CA GLY A 195 -59.66 5.49 -24.22
C GLY A 195 -61.18 5.51 -24.10
N VAL A 196 -61.74 4.39 -23.66
CA VAL A 196 -63.19 4.21 -23.48
C VAL A 196 -63.78 5.30 -22.59
N VAL A 197 -63.12 5.66 -21.49
CA VAL A 197 -63.60 6.69 -20.56
C VAL A 197 -63.66 8.05 -21.26
N SER A 198 -62.61 8.41 -22.00
CA SER A 198 -62.57 9.67 -22.77
C SER A 198 -63.67 9.70 -23.83
N GLY A 199 -63.84 8.63 -24.62
CA GLY A 199 -64.89 8.55 -25.63
C GLY A 199 -66.31 8.60 -25.08
N VAL A 200 -66.57 7.97 -23.93
CA VAL A 200 -67.86 8.10 -23.22
C VAL A 200 -68.05 9.53 -22.70
N LEU A 201 -67.01 10.13 -22.13
CA LEU A 201 -67.07 11.50 -21.64
C LEU A 201 -67.34 12.49 -22.78
N ASP A 202 -66.72 12.32 -23.94
CA ASP A 202 -66.97 13.13 -25.14
C ASP A 202 -68.39 12.94 -25.68
N THR A 203 -68.88 11.69 -25.69
CA THR A 203 -70.25 11.39 -26.14
C THR A 203 -71.29 12.01 -25.21
N VAL A 204 -71.06 12.03 -23.90
CA VAL A 204 -72.04 12.52 -22.92
C VAL A 204 -71.86 14.01 -22.64
N ALA A 205 -70.66 14.40 -22.17
CA ALA A 205 -70.35 15.73 -21.65
C ALA A 205 -69.50 16.58 -22.59
N GLY A 206 -69.00 16.02 -23.70
CA GLY A 206 -68.28 16.78 -24.71
C GLY A 206 -69.15 17.88 -25.32
N SER A 207 -68.52 18.89 -25.92
CA SER A 207 -69.20 20.06 -26.50
C SER A 207 -70.26 19.71 -27.55
N ASN A 208 -70.09 18.58 -28.24
CA ASN A 208 -71.02 18.04 -29.22
C ASN A 208 -71.76 16.77 -28.71
N GLY A 209 -71.54 16.42 -27.46
CA GLY A 209 -72.16 15.27 -26.80
C GLY A 209 -73.62 15.52 -26.43
N LEU A 210 -74.25 14.52 -25.81
CA LEU A 210 -75.67 14.56 -25.45
C LEU A 210 -76.01 15.77 -24.58
N LEU A 211 -75.23 16.04 -23.53
CA LEU A 211 -75.42 17.20 -22.66
C LEU A 211 -75.08 18.50 -23.40
N GLY A 212 -74.03 18.51 -24.24
CA GLY A 212 -73.69 19.66 -25.08
C GLY A 212 -74.83 20.06 -26.01
N ASN A 213 -75.53 19.10 -26.61
CA ASN A 213 -76.66 19.34 -27.50
C ASN A 213 -77.95 19.73 -26.75
N VAL A 214 -78.16 19.22 -25.53
CA VAL A 214 -79.35 19.58 -24.72
C VAL A 214 -79.15 20.95 -24.08
N LEU A 215 -78.06 21.17 -23.37
CA LEU A 215 -77.80 22.42 -22.62
C LEU A 215 -77.29 23.54 -23.52
N GLY A 216 -76.61 23.20 -24.62
CA GLY A 216 -75.84 24.12 -25.44
C GLY A 216 -74.47 24.34 -24.82
N GLY A 217 -73.41 24.29 -25.64
CA GLY A 217 -72.07 24.74 -25.23
C GLY A 217 -72.11 26.18 -24.68
N SER A 218 -71.00 26.62 -24.08
CA SER A 218 -70.78 27.87 -23.31
C SER A 218 -71.11 29.21 -24.02
N GLY A 219 -71.92 29.22 -25.08
CA GLY A 219 -72.45 30.38 -25.80
C GLY A 219 -73.98 30.44 -25.92
N GLY A 220 -74.75 29.64 -25.17
CA GLY A 220 -76.18 29.89 -24.87
C GLY A 220 -77.20 29.71 -26.01
N SER A 221 -76.80 29.57 -27.27
CA SER A 221 -77.72 29.49 -28.42
C SER A 221 -77.63 28.18 -29.22
N GLY A 222 -76.74 27.26 -28.84
CA GLY A 222 -76.46 26.05 -29.63
C GLY A 222 -77.28 24.81 -29.29
N GLY A 223 -77.78 24.70 -28.06
CA GLY A 223 -78.50 23.50 -27.60
C GLY A 223 -80.01 23.66 -27.56
N LEU A 224 -80.73 22.56 -27.38
CA LEU A 224 -82.20 22.52 -27.34
C LEU A 224 -82.79 23.45 -26.28
N VAL A 225 -82.23 23.44 -25.06
CA VAL A 225 -82.68 24.32 -23.97
C VAL A 225 -82.39 25.79 -24.31
N GLY A 226 -81.20 26.09 -24.80
CA GLY A 226 -80.82 27.44 -25.25
C GLY A 226 -81.69 27.95 -26.40
N GLY A 227 -81.99 27.10 -27.38
CA GLY A 227 -82.87 27.39 -28.50
C GLY A 227 -84.33 27.59 -28.09
N LEU A 228 -84.85 26.77 -27.16
CA LEU A 228 -86.19 26.95 -26.61
C LEU A 228 -86.29 28.25 -25.81
N LEU A 229 -85.31 28.55 -24.94
CA LEU A 229 -85.27 29.82 -24.19
C LEU A 229 -85.14 31.03 -25.10
N GLY A 230 -84.27 30.97 -26.12
CA GLY A 230 -84.13 32.03 -27.12
C GLY A 230 -85.40 32.23 -27.95
N GLY A 231 -86.05 31.14 -28.36
CA GLY A 231 -87.33 31.16 -29.07
C GLY A 231 -88.45 31.77 -28.24
N LEU A 232 -88.60 31.37 -26.97
CA LEU A 232 -89.56 31.98 -26.04
C LEU A 232 -89.28 33.48 -25.83
N GLY A 233 -88.01 33.88 -25.75
CA GLY A 233 -87.63 35.30 -25.72
C GLY A 233 -88.17 36.09 -26.92
N SER A 234 -88.13 35.52 -28.12
CA SER A 234 -88.68 36.14 -29.34
C SER A 234 -90.21 36.13 -29.42
N VAL A 235 -90.90 35.23 -28.72
CA VAL A 235 -92.38 35.23 -28.62
C VAL A 235 -92.85 36.31 -27.64
N THR A 236 -92.01 36.67 -26.67
CA THR A 236 -92.24 37.84 -25.81
C THR A 236 -91.83 39.17 -26.44
N GLU A 237 -91.18 39.19 -27.62
CA GLU A 237 -91.04 40.41 -28.42
C GLU A 237 -92.42 40.72 -29.06
N PRO A 238 -93.07 41.84 -28.70
CA PRO A 238 -94.46 42.09 -29.09
C PRO A 238 -94.60 42.28 -30.60
N VAL A 239 -95.53 41.54 -31.21
CA VAL A 239 -95.98 41.79 -32.59
C VAL A 239 -96.61 43.18 -32.68
N SER A 240 -95.89 44.11 -33.31
CA SER A 240 -96.42 45.43 -33.68
C SER A 240 -97.55 45.24 -34.70
N SER A 241 -98.79 45.28 -34.22
CA SER A 241 -100.02 45.00 -34.99
C SER A 241 -100.49 46.18 -35.87
N GLY A 242 -100.83 45.88 -37.13
CA GLY A 242 -101.80 46.61 -37.98
C GLY A 242 -101.27 47.89 -38.67
N THR A 243 -101.66 48.28 -39.89
CA THR A 243 -102.93 48.09 -40.63
C THR A 243 -102.80 48.41 -42.15
N GLY A 244 -103.46 47.65 -43.05
CA GLY A 244 -104.03 48.19 -44.30
C GLY A 244 -103.99 47.36 -45.60
N GLY A 245 -105.13 46.78 -46.04
CA GLY A 245 -105.60 46.84 -47.45
C GLY A 245 -105.72 45.59 -48.34
N SER A 246 -106.95 45.02 -48.43
CA SER A 246 -107.66 44.45 -49.61
C SER A 246 -107.39 43.02 -50.18
N THR A 247 -108.40 42.14 -49.96
CA THR A 247 -109.02 41.08 -50.84
C THR A 247 -108.11 40.06 -51.55
N THR A 248 -108.14 38.73 -51.33
CA THR A 248 -109.28 37.78 -51.31
C THR A 248 -108.98 36.48 -50.52
N SER A 249 -109.93 36.08 -49.67
CA SER A 249 -110.24 34.73 -49.13
C SER A 249 -109.22 33.91 -48.30
N PRO A 250 -109.73 33.06 -47.37
CA PRO A 250 -109.09 32.81 -46.08
C PRO A 250 -108.44 31.42 -45.93
N ALA A 251 -107.49 31.35 -44.99
CA ALA A 251 -107.16 30.23 -44.09
C ALA A 251 -106.74 28.88 -44.75
N SER A 252 -105.62 28.24 -44.42
CA SER A 252 -105.06 27.96 -43.09
C SER A 252 -103.67 27.32 -43.23
N PRO A 253 -102.63 27.70 -42.47
CA PRO A 253 -101.39 26.91 -42.38
C PRO A 253 -101.48 25.71 -41.41
N VAL A 254 -102.65 25.48 -40.78
CA VAL A 254 -102.83 24.36 -39.83
C VAL A 254 -102.91 22.99 -40.53
N GLY A 255 -102.94 22.94 -41.86
CA GLY A 255 -102.98 21.69 -42.64
C GLY A 255 -101.66 20.89 -42.63
N GLY A 256 -100.52 21.53 -42.36
CA GLY A 256 -99.22 20.85 -42.38
C GLY A 256 -98.93 20.02 -41.12
N LEU A 257 -99.54 20.36 -39.98
CA LEU A 257 -99.22 19.71 -38.70
C LEU A 257 -99.95 18.38 -38.48
N LEU A 258 -101.12 18.16 -39.08
CA LEU A 258 -101.88 16.92 -38.88
C LEU A 258 -101.43 15.77 -39.79
N HIS A 259 -100.66 16.05 -40.84
CA HIS A 259 -100.18 15.01 -41.76
C HIS A 259 -99.01 14.19 -41.21
N ASN A 260 -98.25 14.73 -40.26
CA ASN A 260 -97.06 14.08 -39.69
C ASN A 260 -97.32 13.28 -38.40
N LEU A 261 -98.57 13.26 -37.89
CA LEU A 261 -98.90 12.57 -36.64
C LEU A 261 -99.62 11.22 -36.84
N LEU A 262 -100.04 10.88 -38.07
CA LEU A 262 -100.81 9.65 -38.36
C LEU A 262 -100.27 8.83 -39.55
N GLY A 263 -98.98 8.97 -39.88
CA GLY A 263 -98.28 8.17 -40.89
C GLY A 263 -97.03 7.54 -40.30
#